data_AF-A0A117QJZ5-F1
#
_entry.id   AF-A0A117QJZ5-F1
#
_cell.length_a   1.000
_cell.length_b   1.000
_cell.length_c   1.000
_cell.angle_alpha   90.00
_cell.angle_beta   90.00
_cell.angle_gamma   90.00
#
_symmetry.space_group_name_H-M   'P 1'
#
loop_
_entity.id
_entity.type
_entity.pdbx_description
1 polymer ?
#
loop_
_entity_poly.entity_id
_entity_poly.type
_entity_poly.pdbx_seq_one_letter_code
_entity_poly.pdbx_strand_id
1 'polypeptide(L)'
;MTGKAFWTEYFEDAYRDAAKKRRELLDRGLLLITHLIREELPTATAISVNGSVLTTVHDGETVLWRFNDETSSKLNDATRRHVRDTLLDMRSFHTTASLLAADWKQVTDLLDTLRVDLPADPDRDQQPRP
;
A
#
# COMPACT_ATOMS: atom_id res chain seq x y z
N MET A 1 12.76 -42.40 10.12
CA MET A 1 12.97 -40.99 10.48
C MET A 1 12.24 -40.08 9.49
N THR A 2 10.91 -40.01 9.55
CA THR A 2 10.08 -39.38 8.49
C THR A 2 9.08 -38.34 9.01
N GLY A 3 8.70 -38.38 10.30
CA GLY A 3 7.73 -37.44 10.87
C GLY A 3 8.24 -36.00 11.00
N LYS A 4 9.49 -35.79 11.43
CA LYS A 4 10.03 -34.42 11.64
C LYS A 4 10.22 -33.64 10.34
N ALA A 5 10.62 -34.33 9.26
CA ALA A 5 10.76 -33.72 7.93
C ALA A 5 9.39 -33.29 7.38
N PHE A 6 8.38 -34.16 7.47
CA PHE A 6 7.00 -33.86 7.05
C PHE A 6 6.41 -32.63 7.75
N TRP A 7 6.53 -32.54 9.08
CA TRP A 7 6.00 -31.37 9.82
C TRP A 7 6.73 -30.07 9.49
N THR A 8 8.00 -30.15 9.11
CA THR A 8 8.78 -28.97 8.70
C THR A 8 8.30 -28.47 7.33
N GLU A 9 8.18 -29.37 6.35
CA GLU A 9 7.67 -29.04 5.01
C GLU A 9 6.24 -28.50 5.07
N TYR A 10 5.36 -29.13 5.86
CA TYR A 10 3.99 -28.67 6.07
C TYR A 10 3.93 -27.24 6.62
N PHE A 11 4.76 -26.92 7.61
CA PHE A 11 4.83 -25.58 8.17
C PHE A 11 5.40 -24.57 7.18
N GLU A 12 6.44 -24.93 6.43
CA GLU A 12 7.00 -24.07 5.38
C GLU A 12 6.00 -23.73 4.29
N ASP A 13 5.19 -24.70 3.85
CA ASP A 13 4.12 -24.47 2.87
C ASP A 13 3.07 -23.52 3.41
N ALA A 14 2.58 -23.76 4.64
CA ALA A 14 1.64 -22.85 5.30
C ALA A 14 2.22 -21.43 5.44
N TYR A 15 3.51 -21.32 5.75
CA TYR A 15 4.20 -20.03 5.84
C TYR A 15 4.28 -19.31 4.48
N ARG A 16 4.61 -20.04 3.41
CA ARG A 16 4.63 -19.51 2.03
C ARG A 16 3.25 -19.03 1.60
N ASP A 17 2.20 -19.79 1.89
CA ASP A 17 0.83 -19.41 1.54
C ASP A 17 0.33 -18.21 2.35
N ALA A 18 0.67 -18.13 3.64
CA ALA A 18 0.41 -16.95 4.45
C ALA A 18 1.14 -15.71 3.91
N ALA A 19 2.36 -15.86 3.37
CA ALA A 19 3.09 -14.76 2.73
C ALA A 19 2.39 -14.27 1.46
N LYS A 20 1.92 -15.19 0.60
CA LYS A 20 1.12 -14.84 -0.59
C LYS A 20 -0.16 -14.09 -0.22
N LYS A 21 -0.88 -14.56 0.81
CA LYS A 21 -2.12 -13.92 1.27
C LYS A 21 -1.89 -12.53 1.87
N ARG A 22 -0.78 -12.34 2.58
CA ARG A 22 -0.37 -11.01 3.03
C ARG A 22 -0.10 -10.06 1.87
N ARG A 23 0.62 -10.52 0.83
CA ARG A 23 0.85 -9.72 -0.39
C ARG A 23 -0.46 -9.34 -1.07
N GLU A 24 -1.37 -10.31 -1.25
CA GLU A 24 -2.69 -10.07 -1.85
C GLU A 24 -3.50 -9.01 -1.09
N LEU A 25 -3.46 -9.03 0.26
CA LEU A 25 -4.11 -8.00 1.07
C LEU A 25 -3.49 -6.61 0.84
N LEU A 26 -2.17 -6.52 0.75
CA LEU A 26 -1.48 -5.25 0.49
C LEU A 26 -1.83 -4.68 -0.87
N ASP A 27 -1.87 -5.52 -1.90
CA ASP A 27 -2.20 -5.12 -3.27
C ASP A 27 -3.65 -4.61 -3.34
N ARG A 28 -4.60 -5.30 -2.70
CA ARG A 28 -6.00 -4.85 -2.61
C ARG A 28 -6.17 -3.56 -1.81
N GLY A 29 -5.43 -3.41 -0.72
CA GLY A 29 -5.40 -2.16 0.05
C GLY A 29 -4.89 -0.99 -0.78
N LEU A 30 -3.83 -1.21 -1.57
CA LEU A 30 -3.29 -0.21 -2.47
C LEU A 30 -4.26 0.15 -3.62
N LEU A 31 -5.00 -0.83 -4.15
CA LEU A 31 -6.08 -0.57 -5.13
C LEU A 31 -7.17 0.33 -4.56
N LEU A 32 -7.64 0.04 -3.33
CA LEU A 32 -8.62 0.89 -2.65
C LEU A 32 -8.09 2.32 -2.44
N ILE A 33 -6.86 2.46 -1.95
CA ILE A 33 -6.21 3.78 -1.78
C ILE A 33 -6.12 4.51 -3.13
N THR A 34 -5.79 3.79 -4.20
CA THR A 34 -5.70 4.37 -5.57
C THR A 34 -7.05 4.91 -6.02
N HIS A 35 -8.11 4.13 -5.85
CA HIS A 35 -9.47 4.54 -6.19
C HIS A 35 -9.86 5.82 -5.44
N LEU A 36 -9.73 5.81 -4.11
CA LEU A 36 -10.06 6.95 -3.25
C LEU A 36 -9.29 8.22 -3.62
N ILE A 37 -7.99 8.10 -3.94
CA ILE A 37 -7.18 9.26 -4.30
C ILE A 37 -7.55 9.77 -5.69
N ARG A 38 -7.78 8.89 -6.66
CA ARG A 38 -8.06 9.28 -8.06
C ARG A 38 -9.46 9.85 -8.27
N GLU A 39 -10.40 9.63 -7.34
CA GLU A 39 -11.67 10.36 -7.34
C GLU A 39 -11.48 11.88 -7.22
N GLU A 40 -10.42 12.33 -6.54
CA GLU A 40 -10.12 13.75 -6.33
C GLU A 40 -8.89 14.24 -7.11
N LEU A 41 -7.91 13.36 -7.33
CA LEU A 41 -6.64 13.62 -8.01
C LEU A 41 -6.43 12.59 -9.14
N PRO A 42 -7.13 12.72 -10.28
CA PRO A 42 -7.21 11.66 -11.30
C PRO A 42 -5.87 11.26 -11.91
N THR A 43 -4.88 12.16 -11.93
CA THR A 43 -3.56 11.90 -12.49
C THR A 43 -2.56 11.34 -11.46
N ALA A 44 -3.00 11.04 -10.23
CA ALA A 44 -2.13 10.50 -9.20
C ALA A 44 -1.49 9.16 -9.63
N THR A 45 -0.15 9.13 -9.62
CA THR A 45 0.66 7.96 -10.00
C THR A 45 1.39 7.35 -8.81
N ALA A 46 1.60 8.07 -7.72
CA ALA A 46 2.30 7.54 -6.54
C ALA A 46 1.88 8.25 -5.25
N ILE A 47 2.15 7.61 -4.13
CA ILE A 47 1.97 8.19 -2.79
C ILE A 47 3.21 8.01 -1.95
N SER A 48 3.39 8.91 -0.98
CA SER A 48 4.34 8.76 0.10
C SER A 48 3.61 8.71 1.44
N VAL A 49 3.96 7.74 2.28
CA VAL A 49 3.40 7.57 3.62
C VAL A 49 4.50 7.57 4.67
N ASN A 50 4.17 8.02 5.87
CA ASN A 50 4.99 7.81 7.06
C ASN A 50 4.13 7.05 8.08
N GLY A 51 4.46 5.78 8.32
CA GLY A 51 3.60 4.87 9.07
C GLY A 51 2.23 4.71 8.40
N SER A 52 1.17 5.18 9.04
CA SER A 52 -0.20 5.17 8.50
C SER A 52 -0.67 6.53 7.97
N VAL A 53 0.23 7.52 7.91
CA VAL A 53 -0.11 8.87 7.50
C VAL A 53 0.27 9.06 6.04
N LEU A 54 -0.71 9.40 5.19
CA LEU A 54 -0.46 9.88 3.83
C LEU A 54 0.21 11.26 3.91
N THR A 55 1.44 11.37 3.41
CA THR A 55 2.24 12.60 3.48
C THR A 55 2.25 13.38 2.16
N THR A 56 2.27 12.67 1.03
CA THR A 56 2.35 13.30 -0.31
C THR A 56 1.63 12.43 -1.35
N VAL A 57 0.98 13.07 -2.32
CA VAL A 57 0.46 12.45 -3.55
C VAL A 57 1.19 13.05 -4.75
N HIS A 58 1.60 12.22 -5.69
CA HIS A 58 2.44 12.60 -6.83
C HIS A 58 1.79 12.27 -8.16
N ASP A 59 2.12 13.08 -9.18
CA ASP A 59 1.95 12.81 -10.61
C ASP A 59 3.34 12.82 -11.25
N GLY A 60 3.91 11.63 -11.43
CA GLY A 60 5.32 11.43 -11.72
C GLY A 60 6.21 12.04 -10.63
N GLU A 61 6.98 13.06 -11.00
CA GLU A 61 7.85 13.83 -10.10
C GLU A 61 7.16 15.08 -9.51
N THR A 62 5.95 15.41 -9.99
CA THR A 62 5.20 16.58 -9.53
C THR A 62 4.41 16.23 -8.26
N VAL A 63 4.44 17.12 -7.26
CA VAL A 63 3.59 16.99 -6.08
C VAL A 63 2.21 17.57 -6.37
N LEU A 64 1.18 16.72 -6.34
CA LEU A 64 -0.21 17.16 -6.46
C LEU A 64 -0.78 17.65 -5.13
N TRP A 65 -0.43 16.95 -4.05
CA TRP A 65 -0.88 17.24 -2.69
C TRP A 65 0.20 16.89 -1.68
N ARG A 66 0.29 17.71 -0.62
CA ARG A 66 1.18 17.47 0.52
C ARG A 66 0.46 17.76 1.84
N PHE A 67 0.69 16.91 2.83
CA PHE A 67 0.12 17.05 4.15
C PHE A 67 0.59 18.37 4.80
N ASN A 68 -0.36 19.11 5.38
CA ASN A 68 -0.15 20.45 5.97
C ASN A 68 0.42 21.50 5.00
N ASP A 69 0.29 21.30 3.69
CA ASP A 69 0.62 22.31 2.68
C ASP A 69 -0.66 22.98 2.15
N GLU A 70 -0.92 24.20 2.63
CA GLU A 70 -2.08 25.00 2.25
C GLU A 70 -2.05 25.45 0.77
N THR A 71 -0.90 25.33 0.09
CA THR A 71 -0.74 25.72 -1.31
C THR A 71 -1.07 24.59 -2.29
N SER A 72 -1.24 23.36 -1.80
CA SER A 72 -1.48 22.16 -2.60
C SER A 72 -2.97 21.88 -2.85
N SER A 73 -3.28 21.11 -3.91
CA SER A 73 -4.65 20.72 -4.28
C SER A 73 -5.38 20.09 -3.10
N LYS A 74 -6.63 20.47 -2.79
CA LYS A 74 -7.30 19.96 -1.58
C LYS A 74 -7.73 18.50 -1.75
N LEU A 75 -7.08 17.58 -1.04
CA LEU A 75 -7.58 16.24 -0.77
C LEU A 75 -8.50 16.29 0.46
N ASN A 76 -9.75 15.89 0.31
CA ASN A 76 -10.78 15.95 1.33
C ASN A 76 -10.39 15.16 2.59
N ASP A 77 -10.74 15.69 3.76
CA ASP A 77 -10.57 15.08 5.07
C ASP A 77 -11.15 13.67 5.15
N ALA A 78 -12.30 13.43 4.51
CA ALA A 78 -12.94 12.13 4.47
C ALA A 78 -12.06 11.09 3.76
N THR A 79 -11.52 11.44 2.59
CA THR A 79 -10.61 10.61 1.81
C THR A 79 -9.31 10.35 2.55
N ARG A 80 -8.72 11.39 3.17
CA ARG A 80 -7.52 11.25 4.01
C ARG A 80 -7.76 10.30 5.18
N ARG A 81 -8.93 10.35 5.80
CA ARG A 81 -9.31 9.44 6.90
C ARG A 81 -9.43 8.00 6.41
N HIS A 82 -10.12 7.75 5.29
CA HIS A 82 -10.26 6.40 4.73
C HIS A 82 -8.91 5.80 4.31
N VAL A 83 -8.03 6.60 3.69
CA VAL A 83 -6.67 6.16 3.34
C VAL A 83 -5.89 5.80 4.60
N ARG A 84 -5.91 6.65 5.63
CA ARG A 84 -5.23 6.38 6.91
C ARG A 84 -5.72 5.09 7.55
N ASP A 85 -7.04 4.89 7.60
CA ASP A 85 -7.63 3.72 8.24
C ASP A 85 -7.28 2.45 7.44
N THR A 86 -7.27 2.52 6.11
CA THR A 86 -6.80 1.42 5.24
C THR A 86 -5.32 1.10 5.48
N LEU A 87 -4.45 2.12 5.61
CA LEU A 87 -3.04 1.94 5.91
C LEU A 87 -2.83 1.32 7.31
N LEU A 88 -3.63 1.69 8.30
CA LEU A 88 -3.62 1.09 9.65
C LEU A 88 -4.04 -0.39 9.61
N ASP A 89 -5.10 -0.70 8.86
CA ASP A 89 -5.56 -2.08 8.69
C ASP A 89 -4.48 -2.92 8.02
N MET A 90 -3.91 -2.43 6.92
CA MET A 90 -2.76 -3.07 6.28
C MET A 90 -1.67 -3.33 7.32
N ARG A 91 -1.30 -2.33 8.13
CA ARG A 91 -0.20 -2.39 9.12
C ARG A 91 -0.41 -3.45 10.20
N SER A 92 -1.66 -3.76 10.53
CA SER A 92 -1.97 -4.84 11.46
C SER A 92 -1.60 -6.23 10.91
N PHE A 93 -1.44 -6.36 9.59
CA PHE A 93 -1.05 -7.60 8.91
C PHE A 93 0.39 -7.60 8.38
N HIS A 94 1.18 -6.54 8.63
CA HIS A 94 2.51 -6.41 8.06
C HIS A 94 3.56 -5.76 8.97
N THR A 95 4.83 -6.00 8.67
CA THR A 95 5.98 -5.26 9.22
C THR A 95 6.57 -4.36 8.13
N THR A 96 7.43 -3.40 8.47
CA THR A 96 8.14 -2.57 7.47
C THR A 96 8.84 -3.41 6.40
N ALA A 97 9.42 -4.56 6.77
CA ALA A 97 10.05 -5.49 5.84
C ALA A 97 9.05 -6.07 4.81
N SER A 98 7.80 -6.32 5.21
CA SER A 98 6.75 -6.79 4.32
C SER A 98 6.30 -5.71 3.32
N LEU A 99 6.33 -4.42 3.70
CA LEU A 99 6.04 -3.32 2.78
C LEU A 99 7.16 -3.15 1.74
N LEU A 100 8.41 -3.25 2.16
CA LEU A 100 9.55 -3.23 1.23
C LEU A 100 9.49 -4.39 0.23
N ALA A 101 9.10 -5.57 0.68
CA ALA A 101 8.84 -6.71 -0.19
C ALA A 101 7.61 -6.54 -1.10
N ALA A 102 6.79 -5.52 -0.83
CA ALA A 102 5.61 -5.15 -1.58
C ALA A 102 5.85 -3.97 -2.55
N ASP A 103 7.11 -3.70 -2.91
CA ASP A 103 7.58 -2.61 -3.78
C ASP A 103 7.49 -1.19 -3.20
N TRP A 104 7.28 -1.07 -1.89
CA TRP A 104 7.37 0.22 -1.21
C TRP A 104 8.85 0.58 -1.06
N LYS A 105 9.25 1.77 -1.49
CA LYS A 105 10.64 2.24 -1.49
C LYS A 105 10.84 3.27 -0.40
N GLN A 106 11.94 3.17 0.35
CA GLN A 106 12.31 4.24 1.29
C GLN A 106 12.61 5.53 0.53
N VAL A 107 12.12 6.65 1.07
CA VAL A 107 12.48 7.99 0.59
C VAL A 107 13.75 8.41 1.32
N THR A 108 14.84 8.60 0.57
CA THR A 108 16.21 8.74 1.11
C THR A 108 16.36 9.92 2.07
N ASP A 109 15.58 10.99 1.87
CA ASP A 109 15.69 12.23 2.63
C ASP A 109 14.65 12.36 3.77
N LEU A 110 13.74 11.38 3.91
CA LEU A 110 12.65 11.43 4.89
C LEU A 110 12.63 10.13 5.72
N LEU A 111 12.98 10.25 7.00
CA LEU A 111 13.00 9.13 7.93
C LEU A 111 11.63 8.42 7.96
N ASP A 112 11.64 7.09 7.96
CA ASP A 112 10.46 6.22 8.02
C ASP A 112 9.38 6.46 6.95
N THR A 113 9.75 7.16 5.87
CA THR A 113 8.83 7.47 4.77
C THR A 113 9.00 6.48 3.65
N LEU A 114 7.89 5.91 3.21
CA LEU A 114 7.83 4.96 2.12
C LEU A 114 7.04 5.57 0.95
N ARG A 115 7.57 5.42 -0.27
CA ARG A 115 6.88 5.72 -1.52
C ARG A 115 6.43 4.44 -2.18
N VAL A 116 5.23 4.44 -2.73
CA VAL A 116 4.71 3.35 -3.56
C VAL A 116 4.01 3.93 -4.78
N ASP A 117 4.19 3.27 -5.92
CA ASP A 117 3.52 3.62 -7.15
C ASP A 117 2.09 3.06 -7.12
N LEU A 118 1.11 3.88 -7.50
CA LEU A 118 -0.29 3.48 -7.56
C LEU A 118 -0.52 2.63 -8.83
N PRO A 119 -1.23 1.50 -8.75
CA PRO A 119 -1.58 0.69 -9.91
C PRO A 119 -2.20 1.53 -11.05
N ALA A 120 -1.81 1.25 -12.30
CA ALA A 120 -2.33 1.99 -13.45
C ALA A 120 -3.85 1.80 -13.62
N ASP A 121 -4.35 0.61 -13.30
CA ASP A 121 -5.77 0.26 -13.38
C ASP A 121 -6.29 -0.10 -11.98
N PRO A 122 -7.08 0.79 -11.32
CA PRO A 122 -7.65 0.53 -10.00
C PRO A 122 -8.81 -0.48 -10.03
N ASP A 123 -9.40 -0.73 -11.21
CA ASP A 123 -10.57 -1.60 -11.38
C ASP A 123 -10.18 -3.00 -11.89
N ARG A 124 -8.89 -3.26 -12.07
CA ARG A 124 -8.33 -4.51 -12.61
C ARG A 124 -8.87 -5.77 -11.93
N ASP A 125 -9.09 -5.71 -10.62
CA ASP A 125 -9.59 -6.84 -9.81
C ASP A 125 -11.11 -6.83 -9.59
N GLN A 126 -11.84 -5.84 -10.13
CA GLN A 126 -13.31 -5.83 -10.13
C GLN A 126 -13.91 -6.68 -11.25
N GLN A 127 -13.10 -7.08 -12.24
CA GLN A 127 -13.54 -8.03 -13.26
C GLN A 127 -13.62 -9.44 -12.66
N PRO A 128 -14.76 -10.15 -12.78
CA PRO A 128 -14.86 -11.52 -12.32
C PRO A 128 -13.82 -12.36 -13.06
N ARG A 129 -12.97 -13.07 -12.31
CA ARG A 129 -12.05 -14.05 -12.90
C ARG A 129 -12.90 -15.11 -13.64
N PRO A 130 -12.56 -15.45 -14.89
CA PRO A 130 -13.27 -16.50 -15.64
C PRO A 130 -13.15 -17.87 -14.96
#